data_AF-A0A6V7JVD2-F1
#
_entry.id   AF-A0A6V7JVD2-F1
#
_cell.length_a   1.000
_cell.length_b   1.000
_cell.length_c   1.000
_cell.angle_alpha   90.00
_cell.angle_beta   90.00
_cell.angle_gamma   90.00
#
_symmetry.space_group_name_H-M   'P 1'
#
loop_
_entity.id
_entity.type
_entity.pdbx_description
1 polymer ?
#
loop_
_entity_poly.entity_id
_entity_poly.type
_entity_poly.pdbx_seq_one_letter_code
_entity_poly.pdbx_strand_id
1 'polypeptide(L)'
;NSLRTPDLTWEKVRSQVDHVIWPDGKRIVLLAEGRLVNLSCSSIPSFVVSITAATQALALIELFNAPPGRYKSDVYLLPKKM
;
A
#
# COMPACT_ATOMS: atom_id res chain seq x y z
N ASN A 1 21.62 1.20 9.83
CA ASN A 1 20.92 0.25 8.90
C ASN A 1 20.06 0.99 7.88
N SER A 2 20.63 1.97 7.18
CA SER A 2 19.96 2.69 6.10
C SER A 2 20.89 2.65 4.89
N LEU A 3 20.33 2.54 3.68
CA LEU A 3 21.08 2.63 2.42
C LEU A 3 21.48 4.08 2.06
N ARG A 4 21.08 5.06 2.89
CA ARG A 4 21.46 6.48 2.76
C ARG A 4 22.72 6.74 3.58
N THR A 5 23.86 6.26 3.10
CA THR A 5 25.17 6.52 3.68
C THR A 5 26.07 7.22 2.66
N PRO A 6 27.09 8.00 3.09
CA PRO A 6 27.92 8.80 2.18
C PRO A 6 28.73 7.99 1.16
N ASP A 7 29.02 6.73 1.46
CA ASP A 7 29.77 5.80 0.62
C ASP A 7 28.94 5.17 -0.51
N LEU A 8 27.61 5.25 -0.43
CA LEU A 8 26.71 4.69 -1.42
C LEU A 8 26.21 5.76 -2.38
N THR A 9 26.40 5.51 -3.68
CA THR A 9 25.88 6.39 -4.72
C THR A 9 24.48 5.94 -5.12
N TRP A 10 23.53 6.88 -5.14
CA TRP A 10 22.17 6.64 -5.60
C TRP A 10 21.97 7.25 -6.99
N GLU A 11 21.63 6.42 -7.96
CA GLU A 11 21.37 6.81 -9.34
C GLU A 11 19.92 6.48 -9.68
N LYS A 12 19.11 7.50 -9.95
CA LYS A 12 17.72 7.32 -10.39
C LYS A 12 17.69 6.98 -11.88
N VAL A 13 17.47 5.71 -12.20
CA VAL A 13 17.51 5.18 -13.58
C VAL A 13 16.22 5.48 -14.33
N ARG A 14 15.07 5.36 -13.64
CA ARG A 14 13.75 5.72 -14.15
C ARG A 14 12.78 6.00 -13.01
N SER A 15 11.53 6.31 -13.33
CA SER A 15 10.50 6.44 -12.29
C SER A 15 10.41 5.16 -11.44
N GLN A 16 10.47 5.33 -10.12
CA GLN A 16 10.40 4.26 -9.11
C GLN A 16 11.51 3.19 -9.21
N VAL A 17 12.63 3.46 -9.90
CA VAL A 17 13.77 2.55 -9.96
C VAL A 17 15.07 3.30 -9.73
N ASP A 18 15.76 2.90 -8.67
CA ASP A 18 17.04 3.47 -8.26
C ASP A 18 18.11 2.37 -8.27
N HIS A 19 19.29 2.69 -8.75
CA HIS A 19 20.49 1.92 -8.47
C HIS A 19 21.14 2.46 -7.20
N VAL A 20 21.44 1.56 -6.26
CA VAL A 20 22.32 1.86 -5.12
C VAL A 20 23.64 1.16 -5.38
N ILE A 21 24.71 1.94 -5.50
CA ILE A 21 26.02 1.50 -5.98
C ILE A 21 27.05 1.62 -4.86
N TRP A 22 27.76 0.54 -4.58
CA TRP A 22 28.85 0.47 -3.62
C TRP A 22 30.17 0.97 -4.22
N PRO A 23 31.15 1.37 -3.40
CA PRO A 23 32.47 1.79 -3.87
C PRO A 23 33.22 0.74 -4.71
N ASP A 24 32.93 -0.55 -4.51
CA ASP A 24 33.51 -1.66 -5.27
C ASP A 24 32.81 -1.90 -6.63
N GLY A 25 31.82 -1.07 -6.98
CA GLY A 25 31.08 -1.13 -8.23
C GLY A 25 29.88 -2.08 -8.23
N LYS A 26 29.66 -2.87 -7.15
CA LYS A 26 28.44 -3.67 -7.02
C LYS A 26 27.23 -2.74 -6.89
N ARG A 27 26.10 -3.16 -7.45
CA ARG A 27 24.86 -2.39 -7.35
C ARG A 27 23.66 -3.28 -7.05
N ILE A 28 22.67 -2.72 -6.36
CA ILE A 28 21.32 -3.28 -6.26
C ILE A 28 20.34 -2.40 -7.03
N VAL A 29 19.23 -3.00 -7.46
CA VAL A 29 18.09 -2.29 -8.03
C VAL A 29 17.03 -2.16 -6.93
N LEU A 30 16.77 -0.93 -6.49
CA LEU A 30 15.75 -0.62 -5.52
C LEU A 30 14.49 -0.12 -6.25
N LEU A 31 13.36 -0.76 -5.95
CA LEU A 31 12.06 -0.39 -6.51
C LEU A 31 11.27 0.44 -5.51
N ALA A 32 10.64 1.51 -5.98
CA ALA A 32 9.79 2.42 -5.21
C ALA A 32 10.42 2.91 -3.89
N GLU A 33 11.76 3.00 -3.83
CA GLU A 33 12.53 3.30 -2.62
C GLU A 33 12.17 2.41 -1.40
N GLY A 34 11.71 1.18 -1.65
CA GLY A 34 11.26 0.25 -0.61
C GLY A 34 9.79 0.41 -0.19
N ARG A 35 9.02 1.30 -0.82
CA ARG A 35 7.56 1.40 -0.64
C ARG A 35 6.82 0.30 -1.44
N LEU A 36 5.50 0.28 -1.33
CA LEU A 36 4.63 -0.65 -2.03
C LEU A 36 4.76 -0.50 -3.55
N VAL A 37 5.50 -1.43 -4.17
CA VAL A 37 5.81 -1.44 -5.60
C VAL A 37 4.56 -1.59 -6.46
N ASN A 38 3.57 -2.37 -6.01
CA ASN A 38 2.33 -2.59 -6.76
C ASN A 38 1.46 -1.33 -6.86
N LEU A 39 1.55 -0.41 -5.90
CA LEU A 39 0.85 0.88 -5.96
C LEU A 39 1.59 1.92 -6.80
N SER A 40 2.92 1.84 -6.85
CA SER A 40 3.76 2.85 -7.53
C SER A 40 4.13 2.47 -8.97
N CYS A 41 4.09 1.17 -9.30
CA CYS A 41 4.59 0.62 -10.56
C CYS A 41 3.56 -0.24 -11.30
N SER A 42 2.33 -0.33 -10.79
CA SER A 42 1.26 -1.13 -11.42
C SER A 42 -0.11 -0.48 -11.21
N SER A 43 -1.14 -1.12 -11.74
CA SER A 43 -2.54 -0.72 -11.60
C SER A 43 -3.34 -1.91 -11.07
N ILE A 44 -4.19 -1.66 -10.08
CA ILE A 44 -5.12 -2.67 -9.57
C ILE A 44 -6.32 -2.75 -10.53
N PRO A 45 -6.73 -3.94 -11.00
CA PRO A 45 -7.89 -4.07 -11.87
C PRO A 45 -9.14 -3.43 -11.27
N SER A 46 -9.88 -2.66 -12.06
CA SER A 46 -11.07 -1.93 -11.60
C SER A 46 -12.13 -2.83 -10.98
N PHE A 47 -12.24 -4.09 -11.41
CA PHE A 47 -13.13 -5.08 -10.80
C PHE A 47 -12.78 -5.33 -9.32
N VAL A 48 -11.50 -5.49 -9.00
CA VAL A 48 -11.04 -5.71 -7.60
C VAL A 48 -11.27 -4.44 -6.77
N VAL A 49 -11.07 -3.26 -7.37
CA VAL A 49 -11.39 -1.98 -6.74
C VAL A 49 -12.90 -1.88 -6.46
N SER A 50 -13.76 -2.33 -7.38
CA SER A 50 -15.22 -2.35 -7.23
C SER A 50 -15.67 -3.20 -6.05
N ILE A 51 -15.12 -4.41 -5.88
CA ILE A 51 -15.40 -5.26 -4.72
C ILE A 51 -15.07 -4.56 -3.40
N THR A 52 -13.90 -3.90 -3.35
CA THR A 52 -13.46 -3.17 -2.15
C THR A 52 -14.36 -1.97 -1.88
N ALA A 53 -14.67 -1.17 -2.91
CA ALA A 53 -15.53 0.01 -2.79
C ALA A 53 -16.96 -0.35 -2.37
N ALA A 54 -17.54 -1.41 -2.93
CA ALA A 54 -18.86 -1.90 -2.54
C ALA A 54 -18.88 -2.37 -1.08
N THR A 55 -17.86 -3.11 -0.65
CA THR A 55 -17.71 -3.57 0.75
C THR A 55 -17.60 -2.37 1.71
N GLN A 56 -16.83 -1.34 1.34
CA GLN A 56 -16.71 -0.11 2.12
C GLN A 56 -18.04 0.66 2.20
N ALA A 57 -18.76 0.80 1.09
CA ALA A 57 -20.06 1.45 1.06
C ALA A 57 -21.09 0.72 1.94
N LEU A 58 -21.14 -0.61 1.88
CA LEU A 58 -22.00 -1.43 2.73
C LEU A 58 -21.64 -1.31 4.21
N ALA A 59 -20.35 -1.29 4.56
CA ALA A 59 -19.91 -1.07 5.94
C ALA A 59 -20.36 0.30 6.46
N LEU A 60 -20.27 1.36 5.63
CA LEU A 60 -20.73 2.69 6.00
C LEU A 60 -22.26 2.74 6.18
N ILE A 61 -23.02 2.12 5.28
CA ILE A 61 -24.49 2.04 5.38
C ILE A 61 -24.90 1.29 6.66
N GLU A 62 -24.25 0.18 6.98
CA GLU A 62 -24.52 -0.61 8.18
C GLU A 62 -24.20 0.16 9.46
N LEU A 63 -23.02 0.80 9.53
CA LEU A 63 -22.63 1.62 10.68
C LEU A 63 -23.59 2.79 10.88
N PHE A 64 -24.01 3.44 9.80
CA PHE A 64 -24.92 4.58 9.84
C PHE A 64 -26.33 4.18 10.30
N ASN A 65 -26.84 3.03 9.85
CA ASN A 65 -28.19 2.56 10.17
C ASN A 65 -28.25 1.63 11.41
N ALA A 66 -27.13 1.41 12.09
CA ALA A 66 -27.07 0.52 13.24
C ALA A 66 -27.95 1.04 14.39
N PRO A 67 -28.72 0.16 15.06
CA PRO A 67 -29.46 0.57 16.25
C PRO A 67 -28.50 0.99 17.38
N PRO A 68 -28.91 1.94 18.25
CA PRO A 68 -28.10 2.37 19.38
C PRO A 68 -27.59 1.20 20.21
N GLY A 69 -26.30 1.22 20.53
CA GLY A 69 -25.64 0.18 21.34
C GLY A 69 -25.19 -1.07 20.56
N ARG A 70 -25.50 -1.20 19.26
CA ARG A 70 -24.97 -2.30 18.43
C ARG A 70 -23.45 -2.26 18.28
N TYR A 71 -22.90 -1.07 18.05
CA TYR A 71 -21.46 -0.86 17.94
C TYR A 71 -20.96 0.02 19.10
N LYS A 72 -19.88 -0.42 19.73
CA LYS A 72 -19.11 0.36 20.72
C LYS A 72 -17.81 0.85 20.09
N SER A 73 -16.97 1.54 20.84
CA SER A 73 -15.61 1.95 20.42
C SER A 73 -14.67 0.74 20.33
N ASP A 74 -14.87 -0.09 19.31
CA ASP A 74 -14.10 -1.30 19.04
C ASP A 74 -14.06 -1.59 17.52
N VAL A 75 -13.26 -2.57 17.09
CA VAL A 75 -13.11 -2.98 15.70
C VAL A 75 -13.98 -4.20 15.40
N TYR A 76 -14.84 -4.07 14.38
CA TYR A 76 -15.79 -5.12 13.99
C TYR A 76 -15.53 -5.58 12.56
N LEU A 77 -15.91 -6.84 12.28
CA LEU A 77 -15.96 -7.38 10.93
C LEU A 77 -17.33 -7.10 10.29
N LEU A 78 -17.35 -7.01 8.96
CA LEU A 78 -18.61 -6.93 8.21
C LEU A 78 -19.41 -8.24 8.37
N PRO A 79 -20.72 -8.19 8.65
CA PRO A 79 -21.58 -9.37 8.67
C PRO A 79 -21.48 -10.24 7.41
N LYS A 80 -21.35 -11.56 7.59
CA LYS A 80 -21.16 -12.54 6.48
C LYS A 80 -22.30 -12.62 5.45
N LYS A 81 -23.50 -12.14 5.80
CA LYS A 81 -24.68 -12.21 4.91
C LYS A 81 -24.76 -11.04 3.93
N MET A 82 -23.85 -10.06 4.03
CA MET A 82 -23.75 -8.96 3.09
C MET A 82 -23.12 -9.37 1.76
#